data_AF-A0A177DKN8-F1
#
_entry.id   AF-A0A177DKN8-F1
#
_cell.length_a   1.000
_cell.length_b   1.000
_cell.length_c   1.000
_cell.angle_alpha   90.00
_cell.angle_beta   90.00
_cell.angle_gamma   90.00
#
_symmetry.space_group_name_H-M   'P 1'
#
loop_
_entity.id
_entity.type
_entity.pdbx_description
1 polymer ?
#
loop_
_entity_poly.entity_id
_entity_poly.type
_entity_poly.pdbx_seq_one_letter_code
_entity_poly.pdbx_strand_id
1 'polypeptide(L)'
;MQLTNILGLIAALAATSANALPNPSTIVERQSPGIGIIRFYAGSGCEEPWLEDTVFFQGDKCLSNEYTAPYGSFRVQSNGFTRTARFFVNPVCNGFGPGNYIDVLPGETKCFAGKVTSYSFL
;
A
#
# COMPACT_ATOMS: atom_id res chain seq x y z
N MET A 1 -13.74 -25.78 61.64
CA MET A 1 -13.08 -25.07 60.52
C MET A 1 -12.23 -26.10 59.78
N GLN A 2 -12.57 -26.36 58.51
CA GLN A 2 -12.08 -27.49 57.71
C GLN A 2 -10.61 -27.36 57.34
N LEU A 3 -9.87 -28.42 57.63
CA LEU A 3 -8.58 -28.76 57.02
C LEU A 3 -8.77 -29.18 55.55
N THR A 4 -7.67 -29.10 54.80
CA THR A 4 -7.35 -29.74 53.49
C THR A 4 -7.26 -28.74 52.32
N ASN A 5 -6.14 -28.01 52.28
CA ASN A 5 -5.73 -27.26 51.09
C ASN A 5 -5.09 -28.21 50.07
N ILE A 6 -5.72 -28.23 48.90
CA ILE A 6 -5.48 -29.15 47.79
C ILE A 6 -4.13 -28.88 47.14
N LEU A 7 -3.46 -30.00 46.86
CA LEU A 7 -2.22 -30.15 46.12
C LEU A 7 -2.24 -29.45 44.75
N GLY A 8 -1.14 -28.74 44.47
CA GLY A 8 -0.36 -28.83 43.24
C GLY A 8 -1.10 -28.86 41.90
N LEU A 9 -1.03 -27.74 41.18
CA LEU A 9 -0.99 -27.76 39.72
C LEU A 9 -0.09 -26.62 39.22
N ILE A 10 1.22 -26.86 39.27
CA ILE A 10 2.21 -26.13 38.47
C ILE A 10 2.38 -26.93 37.19
N ALA A 11 1.94 -26.43 36.03
CA ALA A 11 2.60 -26.66 34.75
C ALA A 11 1.90 -25.91 33.59
N ALA A 12 2.71 -25.19 32.83
CA ALA A 12 2.55 -24.93 31.41
C ALA A 12 1.43 -23.96 30.94
N LEU A 13 1.63 -22.66 31.16
CA LEU A 13 1.32 -21.68 30.13
C LEU A 13 2.61 -20.96 29.71
N ALA A 14 3.50 -21.73 29.05
CA ALA A 14 4.62 -21.16 28.33
C ALA A 14 4.10 -20.63 26.98
N ALA A 15 3.98 -19.31 26.92
CA ALA A 15 4.16 -18.45 25.75
C ALA A 15 4.09 -19.13 24.36
N THR A 16 2.90 -19.12 23.76
CA THR A 16 2.79 -19.04 22.29
C THR A 16 2.86 -17.58 21.85
N SER A 17 3.99 -16.92 22.13
CA SER A 17 4.35 -15.73 21.37
C SER A 17 4.71 -16.19 19.97
N ALA A 18 3.71 -16.30 19.10
CA ALA A 18 3.92 -16.38 17.66
C ALA A 18 4.61 -15.07 17.23
N ASN A 19 5.93 -15.05 17.35
CA ASN A 19 6.75 -14.06 16.70
C ASN A 19 6.63 -14.37 15.21
N ALA A 20 5.65 -13.75 14.56
CA ALA A 20 5.68 -13.53 13.12
C ALA A 20 6.90 -12.66 12.83
N LEU A 21 8.07 -13.29 12.75
CA LEU A 21 9.28 -12.65 12.26
C LEU A 21 8.93 -12.10 10.87
N PRO A 22 9.06 -10.79 10.62
CA PRO A 22 8.89 -10.23 9.29
C PRO A 22 9.88 -10.95 8.38
N ASN A 23 9.38 -11.72 7.41
CA ASN A 23 10.25 -12.42 6.48
C ASN A 23 11.00 -11.35 5.64
N PRO A 24 12.32 -11.19 5.77
CA PRO A 24 13.04 -10.11 5.12
C PRO A 24 12.98 -10.17 3.58
N SER A 25 12.66 -11.34 3.00
CA SER A 25 12.42 -11.48 1.57
C SER A 25 11.21 -10.68 1.06
N THR A 26 10.20 -10.45 1.90
CA THR A 26 9.01 -9.64 1.54
C THR A 26 9.29 -8.14 1.46
N ILE A 27 10.36 -7.67 2.11
CA ILE A 27 10.77 -6.26 2.10
C ILE A 27 11.55 -5.95 0.83
N VAL A 28 12.43 -6.86 0.40
CA VAL A 28 13.26 -6.69 -0.80
C VAL A 28 12.39 -6.68 -2.07
N GLU A 29 11.35 -7.53 -2.12
CA GLU A 29 10.45 -7.60 -3.28
C GLU A 29 9.66 -6.30 -3.48
N ARG A 30 9.36 -5.57 -2.39
CA ARG A 30 8.65 -4.29 -2.37
C ARG A 30 9.51 -3.06 -2.73
N GLN A 31 10.81 -3.26 -2.92
CA GLN A 31 11.76 -2.26 -3.42
C GLN A 31 12.40 -2.69 -4.75
N SER A 32 11.86 -3.72 -5.40
CA SER A 32 12.35 -4.21 -6.68
C SER A 32 12.12 -3.16 -7.78
N PRO A 33 13.04 -3.03 -8.76
CA PRO A 33 12.83 -2.21 -9.93
C PRO A 33 11.51 -2.54 -10.62
N GLY A 34 10.75 -1.50 -10.98
CA GLY A 34 9.45 -1.60 -11.61
C GLY A 34 8.28 -1.85 -10.66
N ILE A 35 8.47 -1.80 -9.33
CA ILE A 35 7.38 -1.97 -8.36
C ILE A 35 7.22 -0.70 -7.51
N GLY A 36 5.98 -0.25 -7.34
CA GLY A 36 5.63 0.84 -6.42
C GLY A 36 4.53 0.41 -5.45
N ILE A 37 4.53 1.00 -4.26
CA ILE A 37 3.46 0.83 -3.27
C ILE A 37 2.74 2.14 -3.10
N ILE A 38 1.43 2.11 -3.32
CA ILE A 38 0.54 3.25 -3.14
C ILE A 38 -0.40 2.96 -1.99
N ARG A 39 -0.48 3.92 -1.08
CA ARG A 39 -1.38 3.91 0.06
C ARG A 39 -2.55 4.84 -0.19
N PHE A 40 -3.77 4.40 0.08
CA PHE A 40 -4.99 5.19 -0.14
C PHE A 40 -5.56 5.75 1.16
N TYR A 41 -6.16 6.93 1.10
CA TYR A 41 -6.70 7.66 2.24
C TYR A 41 -8.06 8.27 1.93
N ALA A 42 -8.94 8.32 2.93
CA ALA A 42 -10.29 8.87 2.76
C ALA A 42 -10.29 10.40 2.50
N GLY A 43 -9.39 11.12 3.17
CA GLY A 43 -9.26 12.58 3.08
C GLY A 43 -8.51 13.05 1.84
N SER A 44 -8.26 14.36 1.76
CA SER A 44 -7.55 15.00 0.63
C SER A 44 -6.04 15.16 0.86
N GLY A 45 -5.53 14.85 2.06
CA GLY A 45 -4.16 15.17 2.47
C GLY A 45 -3.39 13.99 3.06
N CYS A 46 -3.72 12.75 2.69
CA CYS A 46 -3.11 11.54 3.22
C CYS A 46 -3.16 11.46 4.76
N GLU A 47 -4.27 11.90 5.35
CA GLU A 47 -4.50 11.89 6.79
C GLU A 47 -4.81 10.48 7.29
N GLU A 48 -4.19 10.09 8.40
CA GLU A 48 -4.44 8.80 9.05
C GLU A 48 -5.90 8.69 9.57
N PRO A 49 -6.51 7.49 9.59
CA PRO A 49 -5.92 6.21 9.17
C PRO A 49 -5.93 6.02 7.65
N TRP A 50 -4.93 5.32 7.13
CA TRP A 50 -4.96 4.83 5.74
C TRP A 50 -5.99 3.71 5.55
N LEU A 51 -6.50 3.58 4.33
CA LEU A 51 -7.53 2.63 3.96
C LEU A 51 -6.96 1.30 3.47
N GLU A 52 -5.99 1.36 2.55
CA GLU A 52 -5.42 0.19 1.88
C GLU A 52 -4.03 0.51 1.31
N ASP A 53 -3.17 -0.50 1.19
CA ASP A 53 -1.91 -0.45 0.45
C ASP A 53 -2.01 -1.34 -0.80
N THR A 54 -1.74 -0.79 -1.98
CA THR A 54 -1.77 -1.54 -3.24
C THR A 54 -0.42 -1.49 -3.94
N VAL A 55 -0.06 -2.63 -4.54
CA VAL A 55 1.16 -2.78 -5.33
C VAL A 55 0.86 -2.44 -6.78
N PHE A 56 1.67 -1.55 -7.35
CA PHE A 56 1.60 -1.13 -8.74
C PHE A 56 2.83 -1.67 -9.47
N PHE A 57 2.62 -2.24 -10.66
CA PHE A 57 3.68 -2.81 -11.47
C PHE A 57 3.92 -1.96 -12.72
N GLN A 58 5.18 -1.69 -13.01
CA GLN A 58 5.57 -1.04 -14.23
C GLN A 58 5.33 -1.97 -15.42
N GLY A 59 4.52 -1.50 -16.36
CA GLY A 59 4.21 -2.20 -17.61
C GLY A 59 4.23 -1.25 -18.81
N ASP A 60 4.06 -1.81 -20.01
CA ASP A 60 4.07 -1.07 -21.28
C ASP A 60 2.67 -0.72 -21.79
N LYS A 61 1.63 -1.02 -21.00
CA LYS A 61 0.23 -0.77 -21.34
C LYS A 61 -0.41 0.16 -20.33
N CYS A 62 -1.59 0.66 -20.68
CA CYS A 62 -2.51 1.22 -19.70
C CYS A 62 -2.97 0.12 -18.74
N LEU A 63 -2.85 0.38 -17.45
CA LEU A 63 -3.24 -0.53 -16.37
C LEU A 63 -4.32 0.13 -15.52
N SER A 64 -5.29 -0.65 -15.07
CA SER A 64 -6.34 -0.18 -14.16
C SER A 64 -5.85 -0.22 -12.71
N ASN A 65 -6.28 0.73 -11.90
CA ASN A 65 -6.18 0.58 -10.45
C ASN A 65 -7.27 -0.40 -9.99
N GLU A 66 -6.88 -1.48 -9.33
CA GLU A 66 -7.80 -2.51 -8.84
C GLU A 66 -8.49 -2.10 -7.54
N TYR A 67 -7.98 -1.08 -6.83
CA TYR A 67 -8.63 -0.56 -5.64
C TYR A 67 -9.86 0.29 -6.00
N THR A 68 -11.04 -0.24 -5.70
CA THR A 68 -12.34 0.33 -6.11
C THR A 68 -13.10 1.05 -4.99
N ALA A 69 -12.66 0.91 -3.74
CA ALA A 69 -13.30 1.59 -2.62
C ALA A 69 -13.14 3.14 -2.72
N PRO A 70 -14.02 3.93 -2.09
CA PRO A 70 -13.90 5.38 -2.10
C PRO A 70 -12.66 5.87 -1.34
N TYR A 71 -11.87 6.75 -1.97
CA TYR A 71 -10.75 7.48 -1.36
C TYR A 71 -10.61 8.88 -1.99
N GLY A 72 -9.93 9.80 -1.30
CA GLY A 72 -9.76 11.19 -1.72
C GLY A 72 -8.30 11.59 -2.03
N SER A 73 -7.34 10.82 -1.53
CA SER A 73 -5.92 11.03 -1.75
C SER A 73 -5.14 9.72 -1.71
N PHE A 74 -3.92 9.76 -2.23
CA PHE A 74 -3.00 8.63 -2.20
C PHE A 74 -1.58 9.09 -1.92
N ARG A 75 -0.79 8.21 -1.29
CA ARG A 75 0.64 8.43 -1.05
C ARG A 75 1.45 7.36 -1.75
N VAL A 76 2.47 7.80 -2.47
CA VAL A 76 3.50 6.88 -2.97
C VAL A 76 4.44 6.56 -1.82
N GLN A 77 4.26 5.38 -1.22
CA GLN A 77 4.98 4.92 -0.03
C GLN A 77 6.36 4.35 -0.39
N SER A 78 6.43 3.60 -1.49
CA SER A 78 7.66 3.08 -2.10
C SER A 78 7.56 3.25 -3.61
N ASN A 79 8.65 3.65 -4.26
CA ASN A 79 8.66 3.91 -5.70
C ASN A 79 9.94 3.33 -6.33
N GLY A 80 9.86 2.07 -6.74
CA GLY A 80 10.91 1.39 -7.51
C GLY A 80 10.76 1.57 -9.02
N PHE A 81 9.86 2.43 -9.51
CA PHE A 81 9.67 2.62 -10.96
C PHE A 81 10.94 3.18 -11.61
N THR A 82 11.22 2.74 -12.84
CA THR A 82 12.33 3.25 -13.65
C THR A 82 11.90 4.31 -14.65
N ARG A 83 10.59 4.45 -14.86
CA ARG A 83 9.94 5.43 -15.74
C ARG A 83 8.98 6.31 -14.95
N THR A 84 8.68 7.48 -15.48
CA THR A 84 7.66 8.37 -14.88
C THR A 84 6.31 7.66 -14.94
N ALA A 85 5.68 7.48 -13.78
CA ALA A 85 4.33 6.95 -13.68
C ALA A 85 3.33 8.09 -13.89
N ARG A 86 2.41 7.92 -14.84
CA ARG A 86 1.30 8.84 -15.05
C ARG A 86 0.02 8.19 -14.54
N PHE A 87 -0.52 8.74 -13.45
CA PHE A 87 -1.77 8.31 -12.84
C PHE A 87 -2.92 9.14 -13.38
N PHE A 88 -3.99 8.51 -13.85
CA PHE A 88 -5.15 9.17 -14.45
C PHE A 88 -6.37 9.07 -13.53
N VAL A 89 -7.19 10.13 -13.56
CA VAL A 89 -8.52 10.12 -12.92
C VAL A 89 -9.51 9.29 -13.74
N ASN A 90 -9.27 9.14 -15.05
CA ASN A 90 -10.13 8.38 -15.97
C ASN A 90 -9.69 6.91 -16.09
N PRO A 91 -10.65 5.97 -16.28
CA PRO A 91 -10.36 4.54 -16.24
C PRO A 91 -9.59 3.99 -17.46
N VAL A 92 -9.35 4.79 -18.50
CA VAL A 92 -8.79 4.30 -19.78
C VAL A 92 -7.57 5.12 -20.22
N CYS A 93 -6.61 5.39 -19.33
CA CYS A 93 -5.37 6.16 -19.56
C CYS A 93 -5.45 7.25 -20.64
N ASN A 94 -6.60 7.93 -20.69
CA ASN A 94 -6.96 8.79 -21.80
C ASN A 94 -6.84 10.21 -21.28
N GLY A 95 -5.78 10.87 -21.72
CA GLY A 95 -5.61 12.30 -21.52
C GLY A 95 -6.56 13.08 -22.42
N PHE A 96 -7.88 13.03 -22.16
CA PHE A 96 -8.86 13.84 -22.90
C PHE A 96 -8.82 15.34 -22.52
N GLY A 97 -7.83 15.76 -21.73
CA GLY A 97 -7.55 17.16 -21.46
C GLY A 97 -6.35 17.34 -20.54
N PRO A 98 -5.66 18.49 -20.60
CA PRO A 98 -4.66 18.85 -19.61
C PRO A 98 -5.27 18.86 -18.20
N GLY A 99 -4.55 18.30 -17.21
CA GLY A 99 -4.95 18.31 -15.79
C GLY A 99 -5.71 17.07 -15.28
N ASN A 100 -5.97 16.06 -16.13
CA ASN A 100 -6.65 14.82 -15.70
C ASN A 100 -5.70 13.71 -15.23
N TYR A 101 -4.42 14.05 -15.04
CA TYR A 101 -3.39 13.11 -14.63
C TYR A 101 -2.40 13.74 -13.65
N ILE A 102 -1.69 12.88 -12.94
CA ILE A 102 -0.63 13.19 -12.00
C ILE A 102 0.61 12.41 -12.45
N ASP A 103 1.70 13.13 -12.72
CA ASP A 103 2.99 12.52 -13.01
C ASP A 103 3.80 12.35 -11.71
N VAL A 104 4.37 11.16 -11.54
CA VAL A 104 5.22 10.78 -10.42
C VAL A 104 6.53 10.31 -10.98
N LEU A 105 7.59 11.06 -10.67
CA LEU A 105 8.93 10.75 -11.14
C LEU A 105 9.46 9.45 -10.51
N PRO A 106 10.40 8.75 -11.15
CA PRO A 106 11.12 7.63 -10.54
C PRO A 106 11.67 7.99 -9.15
N GLY A 107 11.44 7.11 -8.16
CA GLY A 107 11.90 7.31 -6.78
C GLY A 107 11.12 8.36 -5.96
N GLU A 108 10.18 9.08 -6.55
CA GLU A 108 9.41 10.09 -5.85
C GLU A 108 8.41 9.46 -4.86
N THR A 109 8.43 9.94 -3.62
CA THR A 109 7.55 9.48 -2.53
C THR A 109 6.86 10.67 -1.87
N LYS A 110 5.63 10.98 -2.30
CA LYS A 110 4.85 12.08 -1.73
C LYS A 110 3.35 11.78 -1.70
N CYS A 111 2.60 12.67 -1.04
CA CYS A 111 1.14 12.64 -1.01
C CYS A 111 0.57 13.42 -2.20
N PHE A 112 -0.54 12.91 -2.74
CA PHE A 112 -1.27 13.52 -3.83
C PHE A 112 -2.76 13.52 -3.52
N ALA A 113 -3.39 14.67 -3.73
CA ALA A 113 -4.85 14.77 -3.72
C ALA A 113 -5.43 14.23 -5.04
N GLY A 114 -6.53 13.51 -4.96
CA GLY A 114 -7.27 13.02 -6.12
C GLY A 114 -7.37 11.49 -6.20
N LYS A 115 -8.04 11.05 -7.27
CA LYS A 115 -8.30 9.64 -7.56
C LYS A 115 -7.44 9.14 -8.70
N VAL A 116 -7.03 7.88 -8.60
CA VAL A 116 -6.31 7.11 -9.60
C VAL A 116 -7.18 5.93 -10.04
N THR A 117 -7.67 5.96 -11.26
CA THR A 117 -8.48 4.86 -11.81
C THR A 117 -7.71 4.06 -12.84
N SER A 118 -6.73 4.67 -13.50
CA SER A 118 -5.77 3.96 -14.36
C SER A 118 -4.40 4.62 -14.32
N TYR A 119 -3.39 3.94 -14.84
CA TYR A 119 -2.01 4.40 -14.87
C TYR A 119 -1.24 3.85 -16.07
N SER A 120 -0.25 4.61 -16.52
CA SER A 120 0.71 4.20 -17.56
C SER A 120 2.10 4.74 -17.24
N PHE A 121 3.10 4.33 -18.01
CA PHE A 121 4.49 4.78 -17.86
C PHE A 121 4.97 5.47 -19.13
N LEU A 122 5.75 6.53 -18.97
CA LEU A 122 6.31 7.36 -20.05
C LEU A 122 7.74 6.96 -20.41
#